data_AF-A0A2E5ECM9-F1
#
_entry.id   AF-A0A2E5ECM9-F1
#
_cell.length_a   1.000
_cell.length_b   1.000
_cell.length_c   1.000
_cell.angle_alpha   90.00
_cell.angle_beta   90.00
_cell.angle_gamma   90.00
#
_symmetry.space_group_name_H-M   'P 1'
#
loop_
_entity.id
_entity.type
_entity.pdbx_description
1 polymer ?
#
loop_
_entity_poly.entity_id
_entity_poly.type
_entity_poly.pdbx_seq_one_letter_code
_entity_poly.pdbx_strand_id
1 'polypeptide(L)'
;MGTTRCYYEILNVERTATGDEVKRSYRRLAMKYHPDRNPGDTEAEAAFKEAAEAYEVLSDSERRAAYDRFGRDGLRSRPGHDFRTMHVEDIFSMFNDIFGGNAGGGRGRRQAVRGYDLETEVQITLQDVLSGVETEVIFSRLDVCETCDGSGARPGTMPSKCSTCGGGGQVEQAGLGGMFRMVTNCPACKGRGTVVTDSCDDCRGRGRMSVERRLSVRVPAGIHDGQAVRLQGEGEPPPVEVDPSGSAGRGDLHVVCRVESHEQFERDGDDLIVALPVSFAQLAMGAKVPVPLLDPDELEDHVDVPGGTQHGSIFRIEGRGIPGLRTGRRGDLIAVLQIIVPSKLDDEQRELLERYAETEDIEINATNPSFWNRIKDAVTGR
;
A
#
# COMPACT_ATOMS: atom_id res chain seq x y z
N MET A 1 21.51 -15.95 48.13
CA MET A 1 20.08 -16.25 47.95
C MET A 1 19.49 -15.13 47.13
N GLY A 2 19.37 -15.31 45.82
CA GLY A 2 18.79 -14.29 44.94
C GLY A 2 17.30 -14.14 45.25
N THR A 3 16.92 -13.03 45.86
CA THR A 3 15.54 -12.67 46.17
C THR A 3 14.75 -12.55 44.86
N THR A 4 14.11 -13.64 44.46
CA THR A 4 13.29 -13.66 43.25
C THR A 4 12.00 -12.90 43.57
N ARG A 5 11.77 -11.77 42.89
CA ARG A 5 10.65 -10.85 43.18
C ARG A 5 9.29 -11.54 43.04
N CYS A 6 8.33 -11.15 43.88
CA CYS A 6 6.98 -11.69 43.85
C CYS A 6 6.24 -11.22 42.58
N TYR A 7 5.48 -12.09 41.90
CA TYR A 7 4.74 -11.71 40.69
C TYR A 7 3.72 -10.58 40.92
N TYR A 8 3.11 -10.51 42.11
CA TYR A 8 2.23 -9.40 42.50
C TYR A 8 3.00 -8.07 42.60
N GLU A 9 4.25 -8.09 43.08
CA GLU A 9 5.11 -6.90 43.13
C GLU A 9 5.63 -6.51 41.75
N ILE A 10 5.90 -7.48 40.87
CA ILE A 10 6.33 -7.24 39.48
C ILE A 10 5.20 -6.54 38.72
N LEU A 11 3.97 -7.04 38.84
CA LEU A 11 2.80 -6.42 38.23
C LEU A 11 2.26 -5.23 39.03
N ASN A 12 2.85 -4.87 40.17
CA ASN A 12 2.39 -3.78 41.04
C ASN A 12 0.88 -3.85 41.36
N VAL A 13 0.43 -5.03 41.79
CA VAL A 13 -0.96 -5.32 42.16
C VAL A 13 -1.01 -6.02 43.51
N GLU A 14 -2.11 -5.90 44.23
CA GLU A 14 -2.31 -6.61 45.50
C GLU A 14 -2.56 -8.11 45.28
N ARG A 15 -2.32 -8.94 46.30
CA ARG A 15 -2.58 -10.40 46.22
C ARG A 15 -4.07 -10.73 46.02
N THR A 16 -4.94 -9.81 46.39
CA THR A 16 -6.40 -9.83 46.23
C THR A 16 -6.87 -9.35 44.86
N ALA A 17 -5.96 -8.90 43.98
CA ALA A 17 -6.32 -8.30 42.69
C ALA A 17 -7.14 -9.25 41.81
N THR A 18 -8.16 -8.70 41.16
CA THR A 18 -9.00 -9.40 40.17
C THR A 18 -8.22 -9.67 38.88
N GLY A 19 -8.69 -10.62 38.05
CA GLY A 19 -8.07 -10.91 36.75
C GLY A 19 -7.99 -9.67 35.84
N ASP A 20 -8.99 -8.79 35.92
CA ASP A 20 -9.02 -7.53 35.16
C ASP A 20 -8.01 -6.49 35.67
N GLU A 21 -7.70 -6.48 36.96
CA GLU A 21 -6.65 -5.62 37.53
C GLU A 21 -5.26 -6.10 37.14
N VAL A 22 -5.03 -7.42 37.19
CA VAL A 22 -3.81 -8.07 36.71
C VAL A 22 -3.61 -7.75 35.21
N LYS A 23 -4.66 -7.88 34.40
CA LYS A 23 -4.64 -7.58 32.96
C LYS A 23 -4.33 -6.10 32.68
N ARG A 24 -4.97 -5.18 33.40
CA ARG A 24 -4.73 -3.73 33.24
C ARG A 24 -3.30 -3.34 33.63
N SER A 25 -2.77 -3.93 34.71
CA SER A 25 -1.43 -3.60 35.16
C SER A 25 -0.36 -4.12 34.21
N TYR A 26 -0.52 -5.36 33.72
CA TYR A 26 0.38 -5.91 32.71
C TYR A 26 0.37 -5.08 31.42
N ARG A 27 -0.80 -4.65 30.92
CA ARG A 27 -0.88 -3.77 29.73
C ARG A 27 -0.09 -2.47 29.91
N ARG A 28 -0.14 -1.89 31.12
CA ARG A 28 0.59 -0.65 31.44
C ARG A 28 2.10 -0.86 31.44
N LEU A 29 2.58 -1.98 32.01
CA LEU A 29 4.00 -2.32 32.05
C LEU A 29 4.52 -2.73 30.66
N ALA A 30 3.73 -3.49 29.89
CA ALA A 30 4.04 -3.87 28.52
C ALA A 30 4.22 -2.66 27.60
N MET A 31 3.35 -1.65 27.71
CA MET A 31 3.49 -0.39 26.97
C MET A 31 4.65 0.47 27.47
N LYS A 32 5.02 0.37 28.75
CA LYS A 32 6.13 1.13 29.35
C LYS A 32 7.48 0.58 28.90
N TYR A 33 7.62 -0.74 28.86
CA TYR A 33 8.86 -1.46 28.53
C TYR A 33 8.90 -1.98 27.09
N HIS A 34 8.12 -1.36 26.18
CA HIS A 34 8.08 -1.75 24.77
C HIS A 34 9.41 -1.46 24.05
N PRO A 35 9.96 -2.35 23.20
CA PRO A 35 11.18 -2.17 22.43
C PRO A 35 11.16 -0.91 21.56
N ASP A 36 10.05 -0.65 20.85
CA ASP A 36 9.89 0.59 20.07
C ASP A 36 10.05 1.88 20.90
N ARG A 37 9.73 1.84 22.19
CA ARG A 37 9.89 2.98 23.11
C ARG A 37 11.21 2.96 23.87
N ASN A 38 11.87 1.81 23.94
CA ASN A 38 13.12 1.60 24.67
C ASN A 38 14.10 0.77 23.80
N PRO A 39 14.51 1.29 22.63
CA PRO A 39 15.35 0.52 21.71
C PRO A 39 16.74 0.29 22.31
N GLY A 40 17.15 -0.98 22.41
CA GLY A 40 18.47 -1.38 22.92
C GLY A 40 18.64 -1.34 24.44
N ASP A 41 17.57 -1.16 25.21
CA ASP A 41 17.61 -1.15 26.67
C ASP A 41 17.40 -2.56 27.25
N THR A 42 18.48 -3.15 27.76
CA THR A 42 18.49 -4.50 28.35
C THR A 42 17.73 -4.59 29.68
N GLU A 43 17.59 -3.49 30.42
CA GLU A 43 16.83 -3.46 31.67
C GLU A 43 15.33 -3.44 31.39
N ALA A 44 14.90 -2.66 30.39
CA ALA A 44 13.52 -2.67 29.91
C ALA A 44 13.12 -4.05 29.37
N GLU A 45 14.02 -4.70 28.63
CA GLU A 45 13.83 -6.06 28.12
C GLU A 45 13.61 -7.08 29.26
N ALA A 46 14.48 -7.05 30.28
CA ALA A 46 14.36 -7.93 31.44
C ALA A 46 13.06 -7.68 32.23
N ALA A 47 12.71 -6.41 32.44
CA ALA A 47 11.47 -6.03 33.12
C ALA A 47 10.21 -6.45 32.33
N PHE A 48 10.26 -6.41 31.00
CA PHE A 48 9.19 -6.88 30.14
C PHE A 48 9.00 -8.40 30.24
N LYS A 49 10.09 -9.17 30.17
CA LYS A 49 10.08 -10.63 30.32
C LYS A 49 9.51 -11.05 31.68
N GLU A 50 9.93 -10.39 32.76
CA GLU A 50 9.40 -10.65 34.10
C GLU A 50 7.90 -10.32 34.23
N ALA A 51 7.44 -9.23 33.60
CA ALA A 51 6.03 -8.86 33.59
C ALA A 51 5.18 -9.86 32.79
N ALA A 52 5.70 -10.38 31.68
CA ALA A 52 5.02 -11.40 30.87
C ALA A 52 4.87 -12.73 31.64
N GLU A 53 5.94 -13.19 32.28
CA GLU A 53 5.94 -14.38 33.15
C GLU A 53 4.92 -14.21 34.30
N ALA A 54 4.92 -13.04 34.95
CA ALA A 54 3.99 -12.74 36.02
C ALA A 54 2.52 -12.75 35.55
N TYR A 55 2.25 -12.22 34.36
CA TYR A 55 0.91 -12.20 33.78
C TYR A 55 0.44 -13.60 33.39
N GLU A 56 1.29 -14.44 32.78
CA GLU A 56 0.93 -15.82 32.41
C GLU A 56 0.48 -16.62 33.64
N VAL A 57 1.16 -16.45 34.78
CA VAL A 57 0.85 -17.14 36.03
C VAL A 57 -0.39 -16.56 36.71
N LEU A 58 -0.50 -15.23 36.81
CA LEU A 58 -1.57 -14.58 37.58
C LEU A 58 -2.89 -14.42 36.81
N SER A 59 -2.88 -14.55 35.48
CA SER A 59 -4.10 -14.50 34.65
C SER A 59 -4.85 -15.83 34.59
N ASP A 60 -4.15 -16.96 34.80
CA ASP A 60 -4.76 -18.29 34.87
C ASP A 60 -5.10 -18.67 36.32
N SER A 61 -6.37 -19.03 36.56
CA SER A 61 -6.86 -19.32 37.91
C SER A 61 -6.20 -20.53 38.58
N GLU A 62 -5.81 -21.57 37.80
CA GLU A 62 -5.14 -22.75 38.34
C GLU A 62 -3.66 -22.45 38.66
N ARG A 63 -2.97 -21.74 37.76
CA ARG A 63 -1.55 -21.38 37.92
C ARG A 63 -1.37 -20.36 39.03
N ARG A 64 -2.28 -19.39 39.17
CA ARG A 64 -2.32 -18.46 40.30
C ARG A 64 -2.50 -19.20 41.62
N ALA A 65 -3.44 -20.14 41.70
CA ALA A 65 -3.67 -20.93 42.91
C ALA A 65 -2.46 -21.81 43.26
N ALA A 66 -1.75 -22.36 42.27
CA ALA A 66 -0.51 -23.10 42.49
C ALA A 66 0.62 -22.18 43.00
N TYR A 67 0.78 -21.00 42.39
CA TYR A 67 1.75 -19.99 42.82
C TYR A 67 1.48 -19.47 44.24
N ASP A 68 0.22 -19.24 44.60
CA ASP A 68 -0.15 -18.76 45.94
C ASP A 68 0.12 -19.81 47.04
N ARG A 69 0.01 -21.11 46.71
CA ARG A 69 0.25 -22.22 47.66
C ARG A 69 1.71 -22.62 47.78
N PHE A 70 2.46 -22.59 46.68
CA PHE A 70 3.79 -23.22 46.60
C PHE A 70 4.89 -22.27 46.07
N GLY A 71 4.57 -21.00 45.83
CA GLY A 71 5.50 -20.04 45.24
C GLY A 71 5.93 -20.42 43.82
N ARG A 72 7.05 -19.85 43.35
CA ARG A 72 7.58 -20.16 42.01
C ARG A 72 8.04 -21.61 41.85
N ASP A 73 8.40 -22.30 42.93
CA ASP A 73 8.81 -23.72 42.86
C ASP A 73 7.64 -24.65 42.50
N GLY A 74 6.40 -24.28 42.83
CA GLY A 74 5.20 -25.01 42.41
C GLY A 74 4.88 -24.95 40.92
N LEU A 75 5.58 -24.09 40.16
CA LEU A 75 5.38 -23.91 38.73
C LEU A 75 6.37 -24.73 37.87
N ARG A 76 7.41 -25.34 38.48
CA ARG A 76 8.50 -26.04 37.78
C ARG A 76 8.12 -27.37 37.12
N SER A 77 6.97 -27.95 37.46
CA SER A 77 6.56 -29.29 36.98
C SER A 77 5.46 -29.27 35.91
N ARG A 78 5.10 -28.09 35.37
CA ARG A 78 4.01 -27.97 34.39
C ARG A 78 4.54 -27.35 33.08
N PRO A 79 4.19 -27.88 31.90
CA PRO A 79 4.61 -27.28 30.63
C PRO A 79 4.11 -25.84 30.55
N GLY A 80 5.02 -24.89 30.40
CA GLY A 80 4.76 -23.46 30.28
C GLY A 80 5.82 -22.82 29.40
N HIS A 81 5.57 -21.59 28.95
CA HIS A 81 6.51 -20.85 28.12
C HIS A 81 7.75 -20.43 28.95
N ASP A 82 8.95 -20.86 28.56
CA ASP A 82 10.19 -20.36 29.17
C ASP A 82 10.55 -18.98 28.60
N PHE A 83 10.00 -17.93 29.21
CA PHE A 83 10.22 -16.53 28.83
C PHE A 83 11.67 -16.05 29.01
N ARG A 84 12.55 -16.84 29.66
CA ARG A 84 13.98 -16.48 29.78
C ARG A 84 14.76 -16.74 28.50
N THR A 85 14.38 -17.77 27.75
CA THR A 85 15.04 -18.17 26.51
C THR A 85 14.34 -17.68 25.24
N MET A 86 13.14 -17.12 25.36
CA MET A 86 12.41 -16.55 24.22
C MET A 86 12.94 -15.17 23.82
N HIS A 87 12.97 -14.94 22.51
CA HIS A 87 13.21 -13.62 21.93
C HIS A 87 12.05 -12.69 22.23
N VAL A 88 12.34 -11.41 22.42
CA VAL A 88 11.36 -10.42 22.88
C VAL A 88 10.31 -10.18 21.81
N GLU A 89 10.72 -10.22 20.54
CA GLU A 89 9.85 -10.15 19.37
C GLU A 89 8.74 -11.22 19.41
N ASP A 90 9.06 -12.44 19.86
CA ASP A 90 8.09 -13.54 20.00
C ASP A 90 7.14 -13.36 21.19
N ILE A 91 7.63 -12.79 22.29
CA ILE A 91 6.80 -12.45 23.45
C ILE A 91 5.84 -11.30 23.09
N PHE A 92 6.28 -10.36 22.23
CA PHE A 92 5.47 -9.26 21.74
C PHE A 92 4.41 -9.69 20.73
N SER A 93 4.71 -10.62 19.83
CA SER A 93 3.69 -11.19 18.95
C SER A 93 2.60 -11.89 19.76
N MET A 94 2.96 -12.65 20.81
CA MET A 94 2.01 -13.20 21.77
C MET A 94 1.22 -12.13 22.53
N PHE A 95 1.86 -11.03 22.94
CA PHE A 95 1.16 -9.88 23.55
C PHE A 95 0.16 -9.25 22.58
N ASN A 96 0.53 -9.05 21.32
CA ASN A 96 -0.35 -8.51 20.30
C ASN A 96 -1.51 -9.45 20.01
N ASP A 97 -1.32 -10.77 20.03
CA ASP A 97 -2.42 -11.73 19.88
C ASP A 97 -3.38 -11.75 21.10
N ILE A 98 -2.88 -11.53 22.31
CA ILE A 98 -3.67 -11.56 23.56
C ILE A 98 -4.31 -10.20 23.91
N PHE A 99 -3.69 -9.09 23.53
CA PHE A 99 -4.07 -7.72 23.90
C PHE A 99 -4.35 -6.79 22.72
N GLY A 100 -3.66 -6.97 21.60
CA GLY A 100 -3.92 -6.28 20.33
C GLY A 100 -5.01 -6.97 19.50
N GLY A 101 -5.26 -8.25 19.78
CA GLY A 101 -6.36 -9.06 19.28
C GLY A 101 -7.37 -9.32 20.38
N ASN A 102 -8.59 -8.80 20.17
CA ASN A 102 -9.80 -9.39 20.74
C ASN A 102 -10.04 -9.23 22.26
N ALA A 103 -10.44 -8.02 22.66
CA ALA A 103 -11.42 -7.86 23.74
C ALA A 103 -12.76 -8.48 23.29
N GLY A 104 -12.99 -9.76 23.58
CA GLY A 104 -14.27 -10.42 23.30
C GLY A 104 -14.22 -11.94 23.38
N GLY A 105 -14.28 -12.50 24.59
CA GLY A 105 -14.78 -13.87 24.75
C GLY A 105 -16.24 -13.93 24.30
N GLY A 106 -16.59 -14.91 23.47
CA GLY A 106 -17.97 -15.34 23.28
C GLY A 106 -18.85 -14.47 22.37
N ARG A 107 -18.51 -14.42 21.08
CA ARG A 107 -19.41 -14.43 19.91
C ARG A 107 -18.51 -14.10 18.74
N GLY A 108 -18.51 -14.93 17.70
CA GLY A 108 -17.92 -14.55 16.42
C GLY A 108 -18.45 -13.17 16.07
N ARG A 109 -17.60 -12.15 16.22
CA ARG A 109 -17.88 -10.83 15.70
C ARG A 109 -17.96 -11.09 14.21
N ARG A 110 -19.19 -11.24 13.70
CA ARG A 110 -19.46 -11.25 12.27
C ARG A 110 -18.65 -10.07 11.77
N GLN A 111 -17.57 -10.38 11.06
CA GLN A 111 -16.76 -9.39 10.37
C GLN A 111 -17.78 -8.52 9.67
N ALA A 112 -17.75 -7.20 9.92
CA ALA A 112 -18.71 -6.29 9.30
C ALA A 112 -18.64 -6.61 7.81
N VAL A 113 -19.76 -7.13 7.29
CA VAL A 113 -19.79 -7.73 5.97
C VAL A 113 -19.55 -6.57 5.02
N ARG A 114 -18.34 -6.50 4.45
CA ARG A 114 -17.96 -5.43 3.53
C ARG A 114 -18.18 -5.93 2.12
N GLY A 115 -18.64 -5.02 1.27
CA GLY A 115 -18.66 -5.24 -0.15
C GLY A 115 -17.27 -5.39 -0.78
N TYR A 116 -17.27 -5.70 -2.07
CA TYR A 116 -16.03 -5.90 -2.83
C TYR A 116 -15.51 -4.58 -3.37
N ASP A 117 -14.21 -4.36 -3.19
CA ASP A 117 -13.53 -3.23 -3.79
C ASP A 117 -13.38 -3.48 -5.29
N LEU A 118 -13.51 -2.42 -6.09
CA LEU A 118 -13.35 -2.45 -7.55
C LEU A 118 -12.11 -1.65 -7.94
N GLU A 119 -11.54 -1.99 -9.08
CA GLU A 119 -10.44 -1.25 -9.68
C GLU A 119 -10.79 -0.86 -11.11
N THR A 120 -10.43 0.36 -11.48
CA THR A 120 -10.54 0.88 -12.86
C THR A 120 -9.35 1.78 -13.13
N GLU A 121 -9.08 2.06 -14.39
CA GLU A 121 -7.93 2.88 -14.79
C GLU A 121 -8.39 4.17 -15.47
N VAL A 122 -7.59 5.22 -15.32
CA VAL A 122 -7.72 6.47 -16.07
C VAL A 122 -6.37 6.90 -16.62
N GLN A 123 -6.35 7.28 -17.89
CA GLN A 123 -5.18 7.83 -18.54
C GLN A 123 -5.15 9.36 -18.35
N ILE A 124 -3.99 9.88 -17.96
CA ILE A 124 -3.77 11.31 -17.72
C ILE A 124 -2.44 11.73 -18.35
N THR A 125 -2.36 12.97 -18.80
CA THR A 125 -1.13 13.54 -19.37
C THR A 125 -0.20 14.06 -18.27
N LEU A 126 1.06 14.34 -18.61
CA LEU A 126 2.00 14.95 -17.67
C LEU A 126 1.56 16.37 -17.29
N GLN A 127 0.88 17.09 -18.19
CA GLN A 127 0.26 18.39 -17.95
C GLN A 127 -0.87 18.29 -16.92
N ASP A 128 -1.72 17.24 -17.01
CA ASP A 128 -2.76 16.98 -16.02
C ASP A 128 -2.17 16.68 -14.63
N VAL A 129 -1.02 16.01 -14.59
CA VAL A 129 -0.29 15.77 -13.34
C VAL A 129 0.25 17.08 -12.75
N LEU A 130 0.65 18.04 -13.57
CA LEU A 130 1.16 19.33 -13.12
C LEU A 130 0.09 20.17 -12.42
N SER A 131 -1.10 20.28 -13.03
CA SER A 131 -2.20 21.13 -12.54
C SER A 131 -3.22 20.41 -11.66
N GLY A 132 -3.31 19.08 -11.78
CA GLY A 132 -4.44 18.30 -11.30
C GLY A 132 -5.63 18.41 -12.26
N VAL A 133 -6.38 17.32 -12.41
CA VAL A 133 -7.49 17.25 -13.37
C VAL A 133 -8.72 16.63 -12.73
N GLU A 134 -9.89 17.12 -13.14
CA GLU A 134 -11.17 16.48 -12.85
C GLU A 134 -11.62 15.73 -14.10
N THR A 135 -11.70 14.41 -14.02
CA THR A 135 -11.96 13.52 -15.16
C THR A 135 -13.09 12.55 -14.86
N GLU A 136 -13.88 12.20 -15.88
CA GLU A 136 -15.01 11.28 -15.72
C GLU A 136 -14.55 9.84 -15.97
N VAL A 137 -14.86 8.95 -15.03
CA VAL A 137 -14.57 7.51 -15.15
C VAL A 137 -15.88 6.75 -15.27
N ILE A 138 -15.95 5.89 -16.30
CA ILE A 138 -17.07 5.01 -16.56
C ILE A 138 -16.67 3.59 -16.16
N PHE A 139 -17.46 2.97 -15.30
CA PHE A 139 -17.22 1.60 -14.86
C PHE A 139 -18.54 0.86 -14.68
N SER A 140 -18.47 -0.47 -14.68
CA SER A 140 -19.63 -1.32 -14.40
C SER A 140 -19.42 -2.00 -13.05
N ARG A 141 -20.50 -2.07 -12.27
CA ARG A 141 -20.52 -2.79 -10.99
C ARG A 141 -21.78 -3.60 -10.84
N LEU A 142 -21.72 -4.67 -10.06
CA LEU A 142 -22.92 -5.31 -9.56
C LEU A 142 -23.57 -4.44 -8.50
N ASP A 143 -24.87 -4.19 -8.65
CA ASP A 143 -25.69 -3.45 -7.69
C ASP A 143 -26.91 -4.29 -7.28
N VAL A 144 -27.55 -3.91 -6.17
CA VAL A 144 -28.79 -4.53 -5.70
C VAL A 144 -29.86 -4.33 -6.78
N CYS A 145 -30.59 -5.40 -7.10
CA CYS A 145 -31.69 -5.29 -8.04
C CYS A 145 -32.80 -4.42 -7.43
N GLU A 146 -33.05 -3.26 -8.02
CA GLU A 146 -34.07 -2.29 -7.57
C GLU A 146 -35.48 -2.89 -7.60
N THR A 147 -35.78 -3.76 -8.57
CA THR A 147 -37.12 -4.37 -8.71
C THR A 147 -37.48 -5.32 -7.57
N CYS A 148 -36.50 -6.04 -7.02
CA CYS A 148 -36.75 -7.07 -5.99
C CYS A 148 -36.04 -6.82 -4.67
N ASP A 149 -35.43 -5.64 -4.50
CA ASP A 149 -34.61 -5.25 -3.33
C ASP A 149 -33.59 -6.32 -2.94
N GLY A 150 -33.02 -6.98 -3.96
CA GLY A 150 -32.02 -8.04 -3.79
C GLY A 150 -32.53 -9.41 -3.35
N SER A 151 -33.84 -9.57 -3.11
CA SER A 151 -34.45 -10.87 -2.75
C SER A 151 -34.35 -11.92 -3.87
N GLY A 152 -34.22 -11.47 -5.13
CA GLY A 152 -34.25 -12.31 -6.32
C GLY A 152 -35.66 -12.82 -6.68
N ALA A 153 -36.67 -12.61 -5.83
CA ALA A 153 -38.04 -13.04 -6.09
C ALA A 153 -38.83 -11.97 -6.88
N ARG A 154 -39.83 -12.40 -7.64
CA ARG A 154 -40.75 -11.49 -8.32
C ARG A 154 -41.46 -10.60 -7.28
N PRO A 155 -41.66 -9.29 -7.55
CA PRO A 155 -42.41 -8.41 -6.65
C PRO A 155 -43.74 -9.03 -6.21
N GLY A 156 -44.02 -8.99 -4.90
CA GLY A 156 -45.23 -9.60 -4.32
C GLY A 156 -45.11 -11.10 -4.00
N THR A 157 -44.01 -11.74 -4.39
CA THR A 157 -43.67 -13.11 -3.97
C THR A 157 -42.51 -13.09 -2.98
N MET A 158 -42.37 -14.12 -2.15
CA MET A 158 -41.28 -14.23 -1.17
C MET A 158 -40.47 -15.50 -1.40
N PRO A 159 -39.13 -15.44 -1.25
CA PRO A 159 -38.31 -16.63 -1.23
C PRO A 159 -38.76 -17.60 -0.13
N SER A 160 -38.89 -18.87 -0.49
CA SER A 160 -39.23 -19.93 0.46
C SER A 160 -38.00 -20.34 1.29
N LYS A 161 -38.18 -20.81 2.52
CA LYS A 161 -37.06 -21.37 3.31
C LYS A 161 -36.51 -22.61 2.62
N CYS A 162 -35.20 -22.71 2.52
CA CYS A 162 -34.56 -23.90 1.94
C CYS A 162 -34.84 -25.12 2.81
N SER A 163 -35.46 -26.16 2.22
CA SER A 163 -35.78 -27.41 2.91
C SER A 163 -34.54 -28.20 3.33
N THR A 164 -33.44 -28.09 2.59
CA THR A 164 -32.20 -28.83 2.85
C THR A 164 -31.45 -28.33 4.08
N CYS A 165 -31.40 -27.01 4.31
CA CYS A 165 -30.69 -26.42 5.45
C CYS A 165 -31.60 -25.76 6.50
N GLY A 166 -32.92 -25.82 6.31
CA GLY A 166 -33.91 -25.21 7.22
C GLY A 166 -33.81 -23.68 7.34
N GLY A 167 -33.16 -23.01 6.40
CA GLY A 167 -32.86 -21.57 6.49
C GLY A 167 -31.45 -21.24 6.97
N GLY A 168 -30.66 -22.22 7.40
CA GLY A 168 -29.31 -21.99 7.96
C GLY A 168 -28.22 -21.67 6.94
N GLY A 169 -28.48 -21.82 5.64
CA GLY A 169 -27.51 -21.55 4.57
C GLY A 169 -26.36 -22.57 4.47
N GLN A 170 -26.08 -23.33 5.53
CA GLN A 170 -24.99 -24.31 5.60
C GLN A 170 -25.51 -25.69 6.02
N VAL A 171 -24.77 -26.75 5.68
CA VAL A 171 -25.06 -28.13 6.06
C VAL A 171 -23.77 -28.83 6.53
N GLU A 172 -23.90 -29.75 7.49
CA GLU A 172 -22.77 -30.60 7.92
C GLU A 172 -22.64 -31.80 6.98
N GLN A 173 -21.44 -32.02 6.43
CA GLN A 173 -21.12 -33.20 5.64
C GLN A 173 -20.05 -34.03 6.35
N ALA A 174 -20.28 -35.34 6.45
CA ALA A 174 -19.28 -36.27 6.98
C ALA A 174 -18.16 -36.47 5.94
N GLY A 175 -16.91 -36.22 6.35
CA GLY A 175 -15.72 -36.46 5.53
C GLY A 175 -15.41 -37.94 5.33
N LEU A 176 -14.39 -38.24 4.53
CA LEU A 176 -13.97 -39.60 4.17
C LEU A 176 -13.77 -40.46 5.43
N GLY A 177 -14.66 -41.45 5.65
CA GLY A 177 -14.62 -42.35 6.81
C GLY A 177 -15.32 -41.85 8.09
N GLY A 178 -16.10 -40.76 8.06
CA GLY A 178 -16.90 -40.31 9.21
C GLY A 178 -16.11 -39.72 10.37
N MET A 179 -14.79 -39.60 10.25
CA MET A 179 -13.89 -39.10 11.29
C MET A 179 -13.94 -37.57 11.47
N PHE A 180 -14.40 -36.83 10.46
CA PHE A 180 -14.47 -35.37 10.50
C PHE A 180 -15.82 -34.87 9.97
N ARG A 181 -16.38 -33.84 10.60
CA ARG A 181 -17.56 -33.11 10.11
C ARG A 181 -17.10 -31.80 9.52
N MET A 182 -17.37 -31.57 8.24
CA MET A 182 -17.11 -30.30 7.57
C MET A 182 -18.43 -29.55 7.39
N VAL A 183 -18.44 -28.26 7.71
CA VAL A 183 -19.58 -27.38 7.42
C VAL A 183 -19.34 -26.80 6.04
N THR A 184 -20.27 -27.02 5.11
CA THR A 184 -20.22 -26.48 3.75
C THR A 184 -21.48 -25.67 3.45
N ASN A 185 -21.42 -24.81 2.44
CA ASN A 185 -22.60 -24.11 1.97
C ASN A 185 -23.63 -25.12 1.46
N CYS A 186 -24.90 -24.93 1.84
CA CYS A 186 -25.99 -25.79 1.41
C CYS A 186 -26.08 -25.81 -0.13
N PRO A 187 -26.00 -26.97 -0.79
CA PRO A 187 -25.99 -27.03 -2.26
C PRO A 187 -27.32 -26.57 -2.89
N ALA A 188 -28.43 -26.69 -2.16
CA ALA A 188 -29.76 -26.32 -2.66
C ALA A 188 -30.00 -24.80 -2.69
N CYS A 189 -29.47 -24.04 -1.72
CA CYS A 189 -29.63 -22.58 -1.66
C CYS A 189 -28.31 -21.81 -1.87
N LYS A 190 -27.21 -22.52 -2.10
CA LYS A 190 -25.85 -21.98 -2.29
C LYS A 190 -25.37 -21.04 -1.18
N GLY A 191 -25.87 -21.22 0.05
CA GLY A 191 -25.54 -20.32 1.18
C GLY A 191 -26.65 -19.35 1.57
N ARG A 192 -27.64 -19.10 0.70
CA ARG A 192 -28.67 -18.05 0.91
C ARG A 192 -29.69 -18.35 2.00
N GLY A 193 -29.83 -19.61 2.40
CA GLY A 193 -30.88 -20.05 3.34
C GLY A 193 -32.30 -20.08 2.75
N THR A 194 -32.54 -19.41 1.63
CA THR A 194 -33.82 -19.37 0.92
C THR A 194 -33.70 -19.85 -0.52
N VAL A 195 -34.83 -20.27 -1.10
CA VAL A 195 -34.95 -20.69 -2.49
C VAL A 195 -36.04 -19.85 -3.15
N VAL A 196 -35.66 -19.20 -4.26
CA VAL A 196 -36.55 -18.39 -5.08
C VAL A 196 -37.38 -19.33 -5.97
N THR A 197 -38.70 -19.36 -5.77
CA THR A 197 -39.64 -20.13 -6.61
C THR A 197 -40.04 -19.34 -7.84
N ASP A 198 -40.39 -18.08 -7.63
CA ASP A 198 -40.81 -17.14 -8.67
C ASP A 198 -39.70 -16.12 -8.86
N SER A 199 -38.88 -16.31 -9.88
CA SER A 199 -37.73 -15.45 -10.14
C SER A 199 -38.17 -14.05 -10.59
N CYS A 200 -37.51 -13.02 -10.06
CA CYS A 200 -37.59 -11.66 -10.59
C CYS A 200 -37.21 -11.66 -12.08
N ASP A 201 -38.00 -11.01 -12.91
CA ASP A 201 -37.83 -11.02 -14.37
C ASP A 201 -36.58 -10.24 -14.81
N ASP A 202 -36.22 -9.16 -14.09
CA ASP A 202 -35.06 -8.31 -14.42
C ASP A 202 -33.72 -8.96 -14.05
N CYS A 203 -33.57 -9.42 -12.80
CA CYS A 203 -32.34 -10.05 -12.32
C CYS A 203 -32.31 -11.58 -12.51
N ARG A 204 -33.41 -12.20 -13.00
CA ARG A 204 -33.56 -13.64 -13.21
C ARG A 204 -33.18 -14.48 -11.99
N GLY A 205 -33.63 -14.07 -10.80
CA GLY A 205 -33.36 -14.78 -9.54
C GLY A 205 -31.99 -14.50 -8.91
N ARG A 206 -31.17 -13.62 -9.49
CA ARG A 206 -29.83 -13.33 -8.98
C ARG A 206 -29.82 -12.37 -7.80
N GLY A 207 -30.78 -11.44 -7.71
CA GLY A 207 -30.82 -10.39 -6.69
C GLY A 207 -29.78 -9.27 -6.88
N ARG A 208 -29.02 -9.33 -7.99
CA ARG A 208 -28.03 -8.31 -8.39
C ARG A 208 -28.15 -8.04 -9.87
N MET A 209 -27.82 -6.82 -10.28
CA MET A 209 -27.80 -6.38 -11.68
C MET A 209 -26.50 -5.63 -11.96
N SER A 210 -25.96 -5.79 -13.17
CA SER A 210 -24.84 -4.97 -13.63
C SER A 210 -25.35 -3.58 -13.97
N VAL A 211 -24.75 -2.55 -13.37
CA VAL A 211 -25.11 -1.15 -13.57
C VAL A 211 -23.87 -0.40 -14.03
N GLU A 212 -23.98 0.33 -15.14
CA GLU A 212 -22.96 1.30 -15.56
C GLU A 212 -23.09 2.55 -14.68
N ARG A 213 -21.96 3.02 -14.15
CA ARG A 213 -21.86 4.26 -13.37
C ARG A 213 -20.84 5.17 -14.03
N ARG A 214 -21.11 6.47 -13.96
CA ARG A 214 -20.20 7.53 -14.37
C ARG A 214 -19.95 8.42 -13.17
N LEU A 215 -18.69 8.59 -12.80
CA LEU A 215 -18.29 9.39 -11.65
C LEU A 215 -17.19 10.36 -12.05
N SER A 216 -17.32 11.60 -11.59
CA SER A 216 -16.23 12.58 -11.66
C SER A 216 -15.20 12.28 -10.58
N VAL A 217 -13.95 12.13 -10.99
CA VAL A 217 -12.81 11.84 -10.13
C VAL A 217 -11.84 13.01 -10.20
N ARG A 218 -11.55 13.59 -9.04
CA ARG A 218 -10.52 14.62 -8.92
C ARG A 218 -9.16 13.98 -8.67
N VAL A 219 -8.32 14.00 -9.69
CA VAL A 219 -6.94 13.55 -9.62
C VAL A 219 -6.08 14.70 -9.09
N PRO A 220 -5.41 14.53 -7.94
CA PRO A 220 -4.59 15.58 -7.37
C PRO A 220 -3.32 15.81 -8.20
N ALA A 221 -2.86 17.07 -8.24
CA ALA A 221 -1.57 17.41 -8.81
C ALA A 221 -0.44 16.62 -8.13
N GLY A 222 0.56 16.20 -8.91
CA GLY A 222 1.71 15.45 -8.41
C GLY A 222 1.53 13.94 -8.30
N ILE A 223 0.36 13.39 -8.64
CA ILE A 223 0.11 11.95 -8.58
C ILE A 223 1.14 11.16 -9.41
N HIS A 224 1.65 10.05 -8.89
CA HIS A 224 2.58 9.19 -9.61
C HIS A 224 1.84 8.15 -10.45
N ASP A 225 2.52 7.65 -11.49
CA ASP A 225 2.01 6.52 -12.28
C ASP A 225 1.73 5.30 -11.39
N GLY A 226 0.59 4.66 -11.62
CA GLY A 226 0.12 3.49 -10.88
C GLY A 226 -0.48 3.80 -9.50
N GLN A 227 -0.51 5.06 -9.05
CA GLN A 227 -1.22 5.42 -7.82
C GLN A 227 -2.73 5.44 -8.04
N ALA A 228 -3.49 5.08 -7.00
CA ALA A 228 -4.94 5.02 -7.06
C ALA A 228 -5.63 6.10 -6.23
N VAL A 229 -6.65 6.74 -6.82
CA VAL A 229 -7.61 7.59 -6.11
C VAL A 229 -8.75 6.73 -5.61
N ARG A 230 -9.01 6.77 -4.30
CA ARG A 230 -10.06 5.95 -3.65
C ARG A 230 -11.38 6.71 -3.57
N LEU A 231 -12.43 6.17 -4.19
CA LEU A 231 -13.82 6.62 -4.03
C LEU A 231 -14.55 5.66 -3.08
N GLN A 232 -14.90 6.18 -1.91
CA GLN A 232 -15.47 5.37 -0.84
C GLN A 232 -16.91 4.94 -1.16
N GLY A 233 -17.22 3.66 -0.95
CA GLY A 233 -18.57 3.12 -1.13
C GLY A 233 -19.02 2.95 -2.58
N GLU A 234 -18.12 3.17 -3.55
CA GLU A 234 -18.44 3.05 -4.98
C GLU A 234 -18.17 1.65 -5.56
N GLY A 235 -17.68 0.71 -4.74
CA GLY A 235 -17.53 -0.70 -5.08
C GLY A 235 -18.84 -1.48 -5.05
N GLU A 236 -18.73 -2.80 -5.03
CA GLU A 236 -19.88 -3.71 -5.07
C GLU A 236 -20.45 -3.95 -3.67
N PRO A 237 -21.76 -4.26 -3.54
CA PRO A 237 -22.30 -4.76 -2.30
C PRO A 237 -21.74 -6.16 -1.98
N PRO A 238 -21.81 -6.59 -0.72
CA PRO A 238 -21.40 -7.94 -0.37
C PRO A 238 -22.23 -9.04 -1.04
N PRO A 239 -21.74 -10.30 -1.00
CA PRO A 239 -22.43 -11.45 -1.59
C PRO A 239 -23.88 -11.56 -1.13
N VAL A 240 -24.75 -11.95 -2.06
CA VAL A 240 -26.17 -12.17 -1.81
C VAL A 240 -26.40 -13.19 -0.69
N GLU A 241 -25.49 -14.14 -0.52
CA GLU A 241 -25.54 -15.19 0.50
C GLU A 241 -25.39 -14.61 1.92
N VAL A 242 -24.68 -13.50 2.05
CA VAL A 242 -24.37 -12.88 3.34
C VAL A 242 -25.30 -11.71 3.62
N ASP A 243 -25.60 -10.91 2.60
CA ASP A 243 -26.54 -9.79 2.69
C ASP A 243 -27.39 -9.69 1.41
N PRO A 244 -28.53 -10.41 1.37
CA PRO A 244 -29.44 -10.35 0.24
C PRO A 244 -29.93 -8.92 -0.05
N SER A 245 -30.18 -8.15 1.01
CA SER A 245 -30.73 -6.79 0.94
C SER A 245 -29.75 -5.72 0.46
N GLY A 246 -28.44 -5.97 0.55
CA GLY A 246 -27.42 -4.97 0.28
C GLY A 246 -27.44 -3.79 1.25
N SER A 247 -27.93 -4.02 2.48
CA SER A 247 -27.94 -3.04 3.57
C SER A 247 -26.55 -2.82 4.19
N ALA A 248 -25.64 -3.76 4.00
CA ALA A 248 -24.26 -3.65 4.42
C ALA A 248 -23.46 -2.75 3.46
N GLY A 249 -22.44 -2.08 4.00
CA GLY A 249 -21.63 -1.13 3.24
C GLY A 249 -20.96 -1.77 2.02
N ARG A 250 -20.98 -1.05 0.91
CA ARG A 250 -20.25 -1.40 -0.32
C ARG A 250 -18.73 -1.36 -0.10
N GLY A 251 -18.01 -2.02 -1.00
CA GLY A 251 -16.58 -1.77 -1.15
C GLY A 251 -16.31 -0.37 -1.71
N ASP A 252 -15.03 -0.07 -1.96
CA ASP A 252 -14.58 1.17 -2.55
C ASP A 252 -14.19 0.98 -4.03
N LEU A 253 -14.17 2.05 -4.81
CA LEU A 253 -13.57 2.06 -6.14
C LEU A 253 -12.17 2.66 -6.07
N HIS A 254 -11.18 1.94 -6.57
CA HIS A 254 -9.81 2.37 -6.74
C HIS A 254 -9.60 2.76 -8.21
N VAL A 255 -9.37 4.04 -8.46
CA VAL A 255 -9.12 4.58 -9.80
C VAL A 255 -7.61 4.74 -9.95
N VAL A 256 -6.97 3.78 -10.63
CA VAL A 256 -5.54 3.77 -10.90
C VAL A 256 -5.23 4.77 -12.01
N CYS A 257 -4.36 5.73 -11.71
CA CYS A 257 -3.91 6.73 -12.67
C CYS A 257 -2.73 6.20 -13.47
N ARG A 258 -2.85 6.22 -14.79
CA ARG A 258 -1.79 5.89 -15.75
C ARG A 258 -1.30 7.17 -16.41
N VAL A 259 -0.06 7.53 -16.17
CA VAL A 259 0.53 8.75 -16.75
C VAL A 259 1.09 8.42 -18.13
N GLU A 260 0.61 9.12 -19.14
CA GLU A 260 1.10 8.95 -20.50
C GLU A 260 2.57 9.40 -20.62
N SER A 261 3.34 8.67 -21.44
CA SER A 261 4.71 9.07 -21.76
C SER A 261 4.70 10.36 -22.57
N HIS A 262 5.55 11.32 -22.19
CA HIS A 262 5.66 12.60 -22.88
C HIS A 262 6.83 12.58 -23.88
N GLU A 263 6.66 13.21 -25.04
CA GLU A 263 7.67 13.17 -26.13
C GLU A 263 8.97 13.92 -25.77
N GLN A 264 8.85 15.00 -24.99
CA GLN A 264 9.98 15.88 -24.64
C GLN A 264 10.46 15.75 -23.20
N PHE A 265 9.65 15.19 -22.31
CA PHE A 265 9.92 15.21 -20.87
C PHE A 265 9.89 13.80 -20.31
N GLU A 266 10.87 13.51 -19.46
CA GLU A 266 10.88 12.30 -18.64
C GLU A 266 10.74 12.73 -17.18
N ARG A 267 9.86 12.08 -16.43
CA ARG A 267 9.65 12.39 -15.01
C ARG A 267 10.50 11.50 -14.13
N ASP A 268 11.29 12.10 -13.24
CA ASP A 268 12.01 11.40 -12.17
C ASP A 268 11.60 11.96 -10.81
N GLY A 269 10.71 11.24 -10.11
CA GLY A 269 10.13 11.71 -8.86
C GLY A 269 9.30 12.98 -9.03
N ASP A 270 9.76 14.09 -8.42
CA ASP A 270 9.16 15.42 -8.56
C ASP A 270 9.89 16.28 -9.62
N ASP A 271 11.01 15.80 -10.14
CA ASP A 271 11.81 16.50 -11.14
C ASP A 271 11.38 16.08 -12.56
N LEU A 272 11.61 16.98 -13.52
CA LEU A 272 11.45 16.72 -14.94
C LEU A 272 12.81 16.75 -15.62
N ILE A 273 13.02 15.87 -16.59
CA ILE A 273 14.25 15.78 -17.37
C ILE A 273 13.89 16.10 -18.82
N VAL A 274 14.68 16.98 -19.43
CA VAL A 274 14.56 17.33 -20.86
C VAL A 274 15.94 17.31 -21.52
N ALA A 275 16.01 16.70 -22.69
CA ALA A 275 17.21 16.78 -23.54
C ALA A 275 17.14 18.06 -24.39
N LEU A 276 18.10 18.96 -24.20
CA LEU A 276 18.19 20.20 -24.97
C LEU A 276 19.17 20.03 -26.13
N PRO A 277 18.67 20.05 -27.37
CA PRO A 277 19.54 19.99 -28.54
C PRO A 277 20.32 21.30 -28.70
N VAL A 278 21.65 21.20 -28.73
CA VAL A 278 22.55 22.35 -28.89
C VAL A 278 23.61 22.07 -29.96
N SER A 279 24.02 23.11 -30.69
CA SER A 279 25.09 22.99 -31.68
C SER A 279 26.48 23.08 -31.04
N PHE A 280 27.48 22.54 -31.74
CA PHE A 280 28.90 22.71 -31.37
C PHE A 280 29.26 24.19 -31.17
N ALA A 281 28.83 25.06 -32.09
CA ALA A 281 29.10 26.49 -32.05
C ALA A 281 28.55 27.15 -30.76
N GLN A 282 27.32 26.79 -30.35
CA GLN A 282 26.72 27.28 -29.10
C GLN A 282 27.50 26.81 -27.87
N LEU A 283 27.92 25.55 -27.82
CA LEU A 283 28.71 25.02 -26.70
C LEU A 283 30.10 25.66 -26.62
N ALA A 284 30.75 25.89 -27.76
CA ALA A 284 32.09 26.47 -27.83
C ALA A 284 32.10 27.96 -27.44
N MET A 285 31.18 28.75 -27.99
CA MET A 285 31.15 30.21 -27.80
C MET A 285 30.29 30.68 -26.62
N GLY A 286 29.43 29.79 -26.10
CA GLY A 286 28.38 30.14 -25.16
C GLY A 286 27.14 30.65 -25.89
N ALA A 287 25.97 30.40 -25.31
CA ALA A 287 24.69 30.77 -25.89
C ALA A 287 23.61 30.83 -24.82
N LYS A 288 22.58 31.65 -25.08
CA LYS A 288 21.33 31.59 -24.34
C LYS A 288 20.42 30.57 -25.04
N VAL A 289 20.18 29.43 -24.40
CA VAL A 289 19.44 28.29 -24.98
C VAL A 289 18.01 28.29 -24.44
N PRO A 290 16.97 28.28 -25.30
CA PRO A 290 15.59 28.14 -24.85
C PRO A 290 15.33 26.74 -24.30
N VAL A 291 14.58 26.69 -23.20
CA VAL A 291 14.21 25.46 -22.50
C VAL A 291 12.69 25.37 -22.51
N PRO A 292 12.09 24.32 -23.12
CA PRO A 292 10.65 24.17 -23.08
C PRO A 292 10.21 23.86 -21.65
N LEU A 293 9.07 24.40 -21.26
CA LEU A 293 8.43 24.13 -19.98
C LEU A 293 7.17 23.29 -20.21
N LEU A 294 6.79 22.53 -19.17
CA LEU A 294 5.54 21.77 -19.16
C LEU A 294 4.31 22.66 -18.87
N ASP A 295 4.55 23.84 -18.30
CA ASP A 295 3.51 24.74 -17.82
C ASP A 295 2.71 25.35 -19.00
N PRO A 296 1.37 25.24 -19.01
CA PRO A 296 0.57 25.81 -20.10
C PRO A 296 0.57 27.34 -20.11
N ASP A 297 0.85 28.00 -18.98
CA ASP A 297 0.86 29.46 -18.88
C ASP A 297 2.23 30.06 -19.25
N GLU A 298 3.31 29.29 -19.11
CA GLU A 298 4.69 29.67 -19.44
C GLU A 298 5.35 28.56 -20.27
N LEU A 299 5.48 28.78 -21.58
CA LEU A 299 5.93 27.73 -22.52
C LEU A 299 7.45 27.56 -22.62
N GLU A 300 8.22 28.60 -22.31
CA GLU A 300 9.68 28.60 -22.43
C GLU A 300 10.37 29.40 -21.32
N ASP A 301 11.53 28.89 -20.90
CA ASP A 301 12.54 29.60 -20.10
C ASP A 301 13.87 29.60 -20.85
N HIS A 302 14.92 30.12 -20.26
CA HIS A 302 16.25 30.13 -20.87
C HIS A 302 17.34 29.75 -19.89
N VAL A 303 18.37 29.08 -20.41
CA VAL A 303 19.60 28.78 -19.69
C VAL A 303 20.75 29.48 -20.41
N ASP A 304 21.53 30.25 -19.64
CA ASP A 304 22.78 30.83 -20.11
C ASP A 304 23.89 29.78 -20.05
N VAL A 305 24.26 29.25 -21.21
CA VAL A 305 25.30 28.24 -21.37
C VAL A 305 26.65 28.94 -21.58
N PRO A 306 27.63 28.76 -20.67
CA PRO A 306 28.96 29.32 -20.85
C PRO A 306 29.70 28.70 -22.04
N GLY A 307 30.62 29.46 -22.64
CA GLY A 307 31.53 28.91 -23.65
C GLY A 307 32.45 27.82 -23.08
N GLY A 308 32.72 26.79 -23.88
CA GLY A 308 33.49 25.60 -23.48
C GLY A 308 32.68 24.55 -22.72
N THR A 309 31.35 24.68 -22.66
CA THR A 309 30.49 23.70 -21.99
C THR A 309 30.53 22.35 -22.70
N GLN A 310 30.72 21.28 -21.93
CA GLN A 310 30.82 19.92 -22.47
C GLN A 310 29.43 19.31 -22.75
N HIS A 311 29.39 18.33 -23.67
CA HIS A 311 28.20 17.52 -23.90
C HIS A 311 27.79 16.75 -22.63
N GLY A 312 26.48 16.63 -22.41
CA GLY A 312 25.92 15.97 -21.23
C GLY A 312 25.93 16.83 -19.96
N SER A 313 26.41 18.08 -20.05
CA SER A 313 26.30 19.05 -18.95
C SER A 313 24.83 19.22 -18.54
N ILE A 314 24.61 19.32 -17.23
CA ILE A 314 23.28 19.39 -16.62
C ILE A 314 23.07 20.80 -16.10
N PHE A 315 21.95 21.41 -16.48
CA PHE A 315 21.48 22.68 -15.97
C PHE A 315 20.17 22.47 -15.24
N ARG A 316 20.04 23.08 -14.07
CA ARG A 316 18.85 22.96 -13.22
C ARG A 316 18.09 24.28 -13.23
N ILE A 317 16.80 24.21 -13.50
CA ILE A 317 15.87 25.34 -13.41
C ILE A 317 14.95 25.09 -12.21
N GLU A 318 15.15 25.86 -11.16
CA GLU A 318 14.50 25.66 -9.88
C GLU A 318 12.98 25.86 -9.97
N GLY A 319 12.21 24.96 -9.37
CA GLY A 319 10.75 25.09 -9.24
C GLY A 319 9.97 24.91 -10.54
N ARG A 320 10.60 24.36 -11.59
CA ARG A 320 9.97 24.08 -12.89
C ARG A 320 9.60 22.60 -13.10
N GLY A 321 9.72 21.76 -12.08
CA GLY A 321 9.30 20.35 -12.08
C GLY A 321 7.82 20.14 -11.69
N ILE A 322 7.50 18.93 -11.26
CA ILE A 322 6.15 18.52 -10.81
C ILE A 322 5.95 18.87 -9.32
N PRO A 323 4.75 19.29 -8.89
CA PRO A 323 4.46 19.47 -7.47
C PRO A 323 4.46 18.13 -6.72
N GLY A 324 5.17 18.06 -5.59
CA GLY A 324 5.11 16.89 -4.73
C GLY A 324 3.74 16.72 -4.09
N LEU A 325 3.15 15.52 -4.19
CA LEU A 325 1.77 15.23 -3.77
C LEU A 325 1.46 15.59 -2.30
N ARG A 326 2.46 15.51 -1.40
CA ARG A 326 2.29 15.79 0.04
C ARG A 326 2.70 17.21 0.43
N THR A 327 3.73 17.75 -0.20
CA THR A 327 4.35 19.02 0.19
C THR A 327 3.82 20.19 -0.61
N GLY A 328 3.28 19.94 -1.81
CA GLY A 328 2.90 20.96 -2.80
C GLY A 328 4.09 21.72 -3.38
N ARG A 329 5.32 21.45 -2.92
CA ARG A 329 6.53 22.09 -3.44
C ARG A 329 6.85 21.48 -4.79
N ARG A 330 7.13 22.32 -5.79
CA ARG A 330 7.60 21.88 -7.09
C ARG A 330 9.03 21.37 -7.00
N GLY A 331 9.32 20.27 -7.68
CA GLY A 331 10.67 19.88 -8.04
C GLY A 331 11.24 20.80 -9.11
N ASP A 332 12.35 20.38 -9.71
CA ASP A 332 13.12 21.17 -10.66
C ASP A 332 13.03 20.60 -12.08
N LEU A 333 13.35 21.44 -13.07
CA LEU A 333 13.57 20.99 -14.44
C LEU A 333 15.07 20.80 -14.67
N ILE A 334 15.45 19.60 -15.07
CA ILE A 334 16.81 19.15 -15.34
C ILE A 334 17.00 19.13 -16.85
N ALA A 335 17.68 20.15 -17.36
CA ALA A 335 18.05 20.27 -18.76
C ALA A 335 19.41 19.59 -19.01
N VAL A 336 19.44 18.55 -19.84
CA VAL A 336 20.66 17.85 -20.26
C VAL A 336 21.04 18.29 -21.66
N LEU A 337 22.24 18.87 -21.82
CA LEU A 337 22.68 19.36 -23.12
C LEU A 337 23.11 18.20 -24.05
N GLN A 338 22.41 18.06 -25.17
CA GLN A 338 22.71 17.09 -26.21
C GLN A 338 23.28 17.78 -27.44
N ILE A 339 24.55 17.49 -27.77
CA ILE A 339 25.16 18.06 -28.96
C ILE A 339 24.55 17.43 -30.21
N ILE A 340 24.10 18.28 -31.13
CA ILE A 340 23.70 17.86 -32.48
C ILE A 340 24.82 18.21 -33.44
N VAL A 341 25.35 17.17 -34.09
CA VAL A 341 26.31 17.30 -35.19
C VAL A 341 25.53 17.24 -36.51
N PRO A 342 25.61 18.28 -37.36
CA PRO A 342 24.95 18.26 -38.66
C PRO A 342 25.40 17.08 -39.52
N SER A 343 24.46 16.40 -40.17
CA SER A 343 24.75 15.26 -41.06
C SER A 343 25.17 15.69 -42.47
N LYS A 344 24.95 16.96 -42.83
CA LYS A 344 25.30 17.56 -44.11
C LYS A 344 25.88 18.94 -43.86
N LEU A 345 26.91 19.27 -44.63
CA LEU A 345 27.57 20.56 -44.61
C LEU A 345 27.60 21.10 -46.04
N ASP A 346 27.34 22.40 -46.19
CA ASP A 346 27.63 23.11 -47.43
C ASP A 346 29.15 23.37 -47.59
N ASP A 347 29.55 23.89 -48.75
CA ASP A 347 30.97 24.06 -49.06
C ASP A 347 31.62 25.14 -48.17
N GLU A 348 30.89 26.18 -47.80
CA GLU A 348 31.37 27.24 -46.90
C GLU A 348 31.59 26.72 -45.47
N GLN A 349 30.61 25.98 -44.93
CA GLN A 349 30.70 25.33 -43.61
C GLN A 349 31.86 24.33 -43.55
N ARG A 350 32.10 23.58 -44.62
CA ARG A 350 33.23 22.64 -44.70
C ARG A 350 34.56 23.38 -44.64
N GLU A 351 34.74 24.42 -45.46
CA GLU A 351 35.98 25.23 -45.47
C GLU A 351 36.25 25.83 -44.08
N LEU A 352 35.22 26.35 -43.41
CA LEU A 352 35.35 26.93 -42.06
C LEU A 352 35.76 25.89 -41.01
N LEU A 353 35.19 24.68 -41.06
CA LEU A 353 35.53 23.60 -40.13
C LEU A 353 36.93 23.03 -40.39
N GLU A 354 37.37 22.95 -41.64
CA GLU A 354 38.75 22.55 -41.98
C GLU A 354 39.75 23.55 -41.40
N ARG A 355 39.51 24.85 -41.59
CA ARG A 355 40.36 25.91 -41.01
C ARG A 355 40.35 25.90 -39.48
N TYR A 356 39.21 25.58 -38.86
CA TYR A 356 39.13 25.43 -37.41
C TYR A 356 39.96 24.23 -36.94
N ALA A 357 39.84 23.08 -37.59
CA ALA A 357 40.58 21.87 -37.26
C ALA A 357 42.10 22.05 -37.37
N GLU A 358 42.60 22.86 -38.32
CA GLU A 358 44.03 23.22 -38.40
C GLU A 358 44.54 23.97 -37.16
N THR A 359 43.64 24.65 -36.44
CA THR A 359 43.96 25.42 -35.23
C THR A 359 43.65 24.68 -33.93
N GLU A 360 43.03 23.51 -34.01
CA GLU A 360 42.69 22.70 -32.83
C GLU A 360 43.96 22.13 -32.18
N ASP A 361 44.25 22.56 -30.95
CA ASP A 361 45.25 21.94 -30.09
C ASP A 361 44.56 20.95 -29.13
N ILE A 362 43.91 19.93 -29.71
CA ILE A 362 43.18 18.91 -28.95
C ILE A 362 44.11 17.72 -28.72
N GLU A 363 44.50 17.50 -27.46
CA GLU A 363 45.04 16.21 -27.03
C GLU A 363 43.96 15.14 -27.16
N ILE A 364 43.92 14.45 -28.30
CA ILE A 364 43.16 13.20 -28.44
C ILE A 364 43.87 12.16 -27.58
N ASN A 365 43.56 12.15 -26.27
CA ASN A 365 43.91 11.04 -25.40
C ASN A 365 43.12 9.82 -25.88
N ALA A 366 43.68 9.10 -26.86
CA ALA A 366 43.18 7.84 -27.41
C ALA A 366 43.07 6.73 -26.35
N THR A 367 43.43 7.02 -25.10
CA THR A 367 43.26 6.13 -23.96
C THR A 367 42.91 6.99 -22.76
N ASN A 368 41.64 7.37 -22.61
CA ASN A 368 41.11 7.69 -21.29
C ASN A 368 40.83 6.34 -20.60
N PRO A 369 41.72 5.82 -19.73
CA PRO A 369 41.51 4.51 -19.09
C PRO A 369 40.21 4.45 -18.30
N SER A 370 39.66 5.59 -17.87
CA SER A 370 38.35 5.66 -17.20
C SER A 370 37.17 5.29 -18.10
N PHE A 371 37.24 5.60 -19.40
CA PHE A 371 36.21 5.26 -20.38
C PHE A 371 36.26 3.77 -20.75
N TRP A 372 37.46 3.21 -20.95
CA TRP A 372 37.64 1.78 -21.20
C TRP A 372 37.30 0.91 -19.97
N ASN A 373 37.56 1.40 -18.75
CA ASN A 373 37.14 0.70 -17.53
C ASN A 373 35.62 0.71 -17.37
N ARG A 374 34.94 1.83 -17.64
CA ARG A 374 33.47 1.91 -17.64
C ARG A 374 32.83 0.97 -18.67
N ILE A 375 33.42 0.83 -19.86
CA ILE A 375 32.94 -0.12 -20.87
C ILE A 375 33.22 -1.57 -20.44
N LYS A 376 34.37 -1.86 -19.83
CA LYS A 376 34.66 -3.20 -19.29
C LYS A 376 33.69 -3.58 -18.17
N ASP A 377 33.37 -2.68 -17.26
CA ASP A 377 32.45 -2.96 -16.15
C ASP A 377 31.03 -3.22 -16.69
N ALA A 378 30.59 -2.48 -17.71
CA ALA A 378 29.31 -2.69 -18.37
C ALA A 378 29.22 -3.99 -19.20
N VAL A 379 30.33 -4.43 -19.80
CA VAL A 379 30.36 -5.61 -20.69
C VAL A 379 30.73 -6.90 -19.94
N THR A 380 31.49 -6.83 -18.85
CA THR A 380 32.01 -8.02 -18.13
C THR A 380 31.32 -8.32 -16.80
N GLY A 381 30.40 -7.47 -16.33
CA GLY A 381 29.50 -7.78 -15.21
C GLY A 381 30.21 -8.25 -13.94
N ARG A 382 31.27 -7.53 -13.53
CA ARG A 382 31.87 -7.65 -12.20
C ARG A 382 31.76 -6.37 -11.43
#